data_AF-A0A1Y2JZ25-F1
#
_entry.id   AF-A0A1Y2JZ25-F1
#
_cell.length_a   1.000
_cell.length_b   1.000
_cell.length_c   1.000
_cell.angle_alpha   90.00
_cell.angle_beta   90.00
_cell.angle_gamma   90.00
#
_symmetry.space_group_name_H-M   'P 1'
#
loop_
_entity.id
_entity.type
_entity.pdbx_description
1 polymer ?
#
loop_
_entity_poly.entity_id
_entity_poly.type
_entity_poly.pdbx_seq_one_letter_code
_entity_poly.pdbx_strand_id
1 'polypeptide(L)'
;MFEKLCLEGFQSGLSWRTILAKRENFRAAFHHFDFHRVAQFTEEDVTRLLQDAGIVRHRGKIEAVINNAQRAIDMVEQEGSLARFFWRFEPQPCGPQVVATTAESTAISKELKKRGWKFVGPTTVYAFMQAMGLVNDHSEGCAIRQEVEQARAKFTRP
;
A
#
# COMPACT_ATOMS: atom_id res chain seq x y z
N MET A 1 -4.45 -5.74 -0.55
CA MET A 1 -3.23 -5.13 0.03
C MET A 1 -2.34 -4.52 -1.03
N PHE A 2 -1.95 -5.25 -2.08
CA PHE A 2 -1.10 -4.72 -3.17
C PHE A 2 -1.60 -3.39 -3.76
N GLU A 3 -2.88 -3.32 -4.17
CA GLU A 3 -3.52 -2.07 -4.64
C GLU A 3 -3.23 -0.91 -3.70
N LYS A 4 -3.53 -1.09 -2.40
CA LYS A 4 -3.45 -0.03 -1.42
C LYS A 4 -2.02 0.48 -1.25
N LEU A 5 -1.04 -0.41 -1.15
CA LEU A 5 0.38 -0.03 -1.05
C LEU A 5 0.85 0.77 -2.27
N CYS A 6 0.44 0.36 -3.48
CA CYS A 6 0.77 1.09 -4.70
C CYS A 6 0.15 2.49 -4.72
N LEU A 7 -1.11 2.62 -4.30
CA LEU A 7 -1.79 3.92 -4.22
C LEU A 7 -1.14 4.86 -3.19
N GLU A 8 -0.68 4.35 -2.04
CA GLU A 8 0.13 5.15 -1.10
C GLU A 8 1.45 5.62 -1.75
N GLY A 9 2.09 4.78 -2.56
CA GLY A 9 3.27 5.18 -3.34
C GLY A 9 2.98 6.33 -4.31
N PHE A 10 1.81 6.31 -4.97
CA PHE A 10 1.37 7.39 -5.86
C PHE A 10 1.11 8.71 -5.13
N GLN A 11 0.73 8.67 -3.84
CA GLN A 11 0.40 9.84 -3.05
C GLN A 11 1.60 10.77 -2.78
N SER A 12 2.85 10.29 -2.90
CA SER A 12 4.05 11.12 -2.67
C SER A 12 4.02 12.43 -3.48
N GLY A 13 3.91 13.58 -2.80
CA GLY A 13 3.82 14.92 -3.42
C GLY A 13 2.41 15.36 -3.83
N LEU A 14 1.36 14.63 -3.44
CA LEU A 14 -0.05 14.90 -3.74
C LEU A 14 -0.93 14.72 -2.50
N SER A 15 -2.15 15.26 -2.55
CA SER A 15 -3.15 14.96 -1.52
C SER A 15 -3.70 13.53 -1.68
N TRP A 16 -4.06 12.86 -0.58
CA TRP A 16 -4.73 11.55 -0.66
C TRP A 16 -6.08 11.65 -1.39
N ARG A 17 -6.81 12.77 -1.27
CA ARG A 17 -8.05 13.04 -2.01
C ARG A 17 -7.84 12.95 -3.53
N THR A 18 -6.70 13.44 -4.04
CA THR A 18 -6.34 13.32 -5.46
C THR A 18 -6.23 11.86 -5.90
N ILE A 19 -5.58 11.02 -5.09
CA ILE A 19 -5.43 9.60 -5.40
C ILE A 19 -6.77 8.87 -5.30
N LEU A 20 -7.56 9.16 -4.26
CA LEU A 20 -8.87 8.56 -4.06
C LEU A 20 -9.83 8.88 -5.20
N ALA A 21 -9.85 10.13 -5.68
CA ALA A 21 -10.67 10.55 -6.82
C ALA A 21 -10.30 9.84 -8.14
N LYS A 22 -9.05 9.38 -8.25
CA LYS A 22 -8.53 8.66 -9.43
C LYS A 22 -8.54 7.13 -9.27
N ARG A 23 -9.04 6.60 -8.14
CA ARG A 23 -8.90 5.18 -7.78
C ARG A 23 -9.46 4.23 -8.83
N GLU A 24 -10.64 4.51 -9.37
CA GLU A 24 -11.25 3.65 -10.40
C GLU A 24 -10.47 3.69 -11.71
N ASN A 25 -9.91 4.85 -12.09
CA ASN A 25 -9.02 4.95 -13.24
C ASN A 25 -7.75 4.14 -13.03
N PHE A 26 -7.15 4.20 -11.84
CA PHE A 26 -6.01 3.35 -11.48
C PHE A 26 -6.35 1.87 -11.58
N ARG A 27 -7.52 1.45 -11.08
CA ARG A 27 -7.97 0.06 -11.20
C ARG A 27 -8.10 -0.35 -12.66
N ALA A 28 -8.77 0.45 -13.50
CA ALA A 28 -8.87 0.15 -14.93
C ALA A 28 -7.48 0.07 -15.60
N ALA A 29 -6.61 1.04 -15.33
CA ALA A 29 -5.28 1.17 -15.92
C ALA A 29 -4.33 0.03 -15.54
N PHE A 30 -4.44 -0.51 -14.31
CA PHE A 30 -3.58 -1.57 -13.76
C PHE A 30 -4.32 -2.90 -13.57
N HIS A 31 -5.34 -3.22 -14.39
CA HIS A 31 -6.11 -4.47 -14.32
C HIS A 31 -6.58 -4.86 -12.90
N HIS A 32 -7.24 -3.94 -12.22
CA HIS A 32 -7.69 -4.06 -10.83
C HIS A 32 -6.58 -4.43 -9.84
N PHE A 33 -5.33 -4.08 -10.17
CA PHE A 33 -4.13 -4.43 -9.42
C PHE A 33 -3.95 -5.94 -9.21
N ASP A 34 -4.37 -6.74 -10.20
CA ASP A 34 -3.93 -8.13 -10.31
C ASP A 34 -2.41 -8.13 -10.58
N PHE A 35 -1.63 -8.42 -9.54
CA PHE A 35 -0.17 -8.36 -9.63
C PHE A 35 0.42 -9.43 -10.58
N HIS A 36 -0.30 -10.50 -10.93
CA HIS A 36 0.15 -11.43 -11.96
C HIS A 36 0.05 -10.81 -13.35
N ARG A 37 -1.02 -10.07 -13.64
CA ARG A 37 -1.19 -9.35 -14.91
C ARG A 37 -0.27 -8.15 -15.01
N VAL A 38 -0.21 -7.35 -13.95
CA VAL A 38 0.61 -6.12 -13.92
C VAL A 38 2.10 -6.43 -14.00
N ALA A 39 2.57 -7.56 -13.46
CA ALA A 39 3.96 -7.99 -13.59
C ALA A 39 4.41 -8.24 -15.04
N GLN A 40 3.46 -8.47 -15.96
CA GLN A 40 3.71 -8.72 -17.38
C GLN A 40 3.70 -7.44 -18.23
N PHE A 41 3.43 -6.27 -17.63
CA PHE A 41 3.44 -5.00 -18.35
C PHE A 41 4.82 -4.70 -18.93
N THR A 42 4.80 -4.15 -20.14
CA THR A 42 5.98 -3.85 -20.94
C THR A 42 6.23 -2.34 -21.04
N GLU A 43 7.28 -1.94 -21.76
CA GLU A 43 7.55 -0.52 -22.06
C GLU A 43 6.40 0.14 -22.86
N GLU A 44 5.70 -0.64 -23.70
CA GLU A 44 4.51 -0.16 -24.43
C GLU A 44 3.38 0.19 -23.45
N ASP A 45 3.18 -0.61 -22.41
CA ASP A 45 2.21 -0.33 -21.36
C ASP A 45 2.59 0.92 -20.56
N VAL A 46 3.88 1.09 -20.22
CA VAL A 46 4.36 2.30 -19.56
C VAL A 46 4.08 3.53 -20.43
N THR A 47 4.37 3.46 -21.72
CA THR A 47 4.12 4.56 -22.68
C THR A 47 2.63 4.87 -22.79
N ARG A 48 1.78 3.85 -22.88
CA ARG A 48 0.31 3.99 -22.87
C ARG A 48 -0.19 4.66 -21.59
N LEU A 49 0.28 4.22 -20.43
CA LEU A 49 -0.10 4.76 -19.12
C LEU A 49 0.38 6.20 -18.92
N LEU A 50 1.51 6.59 -19.52
CA LEU A 50 1.98 7.97 -19.51
C LEU A 50 1.08 8.93 -20.29
N GLN A 51 0.22 8.42 -21.18
CA GLN A 51 -0.78 9.23 -21.89
C GLN A 51 -2.14 9.28 -21.16
N ASP A 52 -2.36 8.45 -20.15
CA ASP A 52 -3.64 8.38 -19.44
C ASP A 52 -3.78 9.53 -18.42
N ALA A 53 -4.59 10.53 -18.76
CA ALA A 53 -4.93 11.66 -17.88
C ALA A 53 -5.80 11.27 -16.67
N GLY A 54 -6.40 10.08 -16.71
CA GLY A 54 -7.19 9.49 -15.63
C GLY A 54 -6.34 9.18 -14.39
N ILE A 55 -5.05 8.88 -14.55
CA ILE A 55 -4.12 8.53 -13.47
C ILE A 55 -3.09 9.65 -13.20
N VAL A 56 -2.06 9.34 -12.40
CA VAL A 56 -0.88 10.21 -12.20
C VAL A 56 0.20 9.81 -13.20
N ARG A 57 0.45 10.67 -14.19
CA ARG A 57 1.41 10.45 -15.29
C ARG A 57 2.86 10.67 -14.86
N HIS A 58 3.36 9.79 -13.99
CA HIS A 58 4.74 9.84 -13.49
C HIS A 58 5.43 8.51 -13.77
N ARG A 59 6.38 8.51 -14.72
CA ARG A 59 7.04 7.31 -15.24
C ARG A 59 7.59 6.40 -14.14
N GLY A 60 8.41 6.93 -13.23
CA GLY A 60 9.00 6.12 -12.16
C GLY A 60 7.98 5.52 -11.17
N LYS A 61 6.77 6.10 -11.04
CA LYS A 61 5.72 5.55 -10.16
C LYS A 61 4.95 4.44 -10.88
N ILE A 62 4.73 4.57 -12.18
CA ILE A 62 4.14 3.53 -13.03
C ILE A 62 5.06 2.30 -13.06
N GLU A 63 6.34 2.50 -13.39
CA GLU A 63 7.36 1.43 -13.41
C GLU A 63 7.51 0.77 -12.03
N ALA A 64 7.39 1.56 -10.94
CA ALA A 64 7.40 1.01 -9.60
C ALA A 64 6.25 0.04 -9.34
N VAL A 65 5.03 0.30 -9.83
CA VAL A 65 3.91 -0.64 -9.70
C VAL A 65 4.20 -1.95 -10.43
N ILE A 66 4.77 -1.89 -11.63
CA ILE A 66 5.13 -3.08 -12.42
C ILE A 66 6.21 -3.89 -11.70
N ASN A 67 7.28 -3.25 -11.23
CA ASN A 67 8.29 -3.91 -10.40
C ASN A 67 7.69 -4.50 -9.12
N ASN A 68 6.86 -3.74 -8.41
CA ASN A 68 6.25 -4.20 -7.16
C ASN A 68 5.30 -5.37 -7.38
N ALA A 69 4.68 -5.48 -8.56
CA ALA A 69 3.86 -6.62 -8.94
C ALA A 69 4.69 -7.90 -9.04
N GLN A 70 5.88 -7.83 -9.65
CA GLN A 70 6.82 -8.97 -9.68
C GLN A 70 7.27 -9.34 -8.26
N ARG A 71 7.62 -8.34 -7.43
CA ARG A 71 8.00 -8.57 -6.04
C ARG A 71 6.86 -9.11 -5.17
N ALA A 72 5.61 -8.83 -5.53
CA ALA A 72 4.45 -9.39 -4.86
C ALA A 72 4.31 -10.90 -5.13
N ILE A 73 4.59 -11.35 -6.37
CA ILE A 73 4.63 -12.78 -6.72
C ILE A 73 5.70 -13.48 -5.88
N ASP A 74 6.94 -12.96 -5.89
CA ASP A 74 8.06 -13.51 -5.13
C ASP A 74 7.73 -13.59 -3.62
N MET A 75 7.07 -12.55 -3.09
CA MET A 75 6.68 -12.50 -1.69
C MET A 75 5.58 -13.51 -1.34
N VAL A 76 4.60 -13.73 -2.22
CA VAL A 76 3.55 -14.74 -2.00
C VAL A 76 4.15 -16.15 -2.01
N GLU A 77 5.12 -16.42 -2.88
CA GLU A 77 5.83 -17.70 -2.89
C GLU A 77 6.61 -17.94 -1.60
N GLN A 78 7.29 -16.92 -1.07
CA GLN A 78 8.13 -17.03 0.12
C GLN A 78 7.36 -17.00 1.45
N GLU A 79 6.31 -16.19 1.52
CA GLU A 79 5.60 -15.86 2.76
C GLU A 79 4.18 -16.42 2.78
N GLY A 80 3.74 -17.12 1.73
CA GLY A 80 2.39 -17.65 1.55
C GLY A 80 1.33 -16.60 1.18
N SER A 81 1.42 -15.38 1.71
CA SER A 81 0.60 -14.25 1.27
C SER A 81 1.21 -12.90 1.65
N LEU A 82 0.83 -11.83 0.93
CA LEU A 82 1.16 -10.46 1.34
C LEU A 82 0.61 -10.15 2.74
N ALA A 83 -0.57 -10.67 3.06
CA ALA A 83 -1.21 -10.40 4.34
C ALA A 83 -0.38 -10.97 5.50
N ARG A 84 0.04 -12.23 5.41
CA ARG A 84 0.92 -12.86 6.39
C ARG A 84 2.23 -12.08 6.59
N PHE A 85 2.84 -11.61 5.50
CA PHE A 85 4.04 -10.77 5.58
C PHE A 85 3.79 -9.47 6.34
N PHE A 86 2.72 -8.72 6.04
CA PHE A 86 2.47 -7.42 6.67
C PHE A 86 1.98 -7.55 8.11
N TRP A 87 1.06 -8.48 8.39
CA TRP A 87 0.45 -8.64 9.71
C TRP A 87 1.44 -9.13 10.79
N ARG A 88 2.58 -9.73 10.42
CA ARG A 88 3.65 -10.04 11.38
C ARG A 88 4.32 -8.81 12.00
N PHE A 89 4.10 -7.63 11.41
CA PHE A 89 4.60 -6.33 11.90
C PHE A 89 3.51 -5.52 12.60
N GLU A 90 2.37 -6.12 12.96
CA GLU A 90 1.36 -5.45 13.78
C GLU A 90 2.00 -5.01 15.12
N PRO A 91 1.98 -3.71 15.44
CA PRO A 91 2.52 -3.24 16.71
C PRO A 91 1.61 -3.68 17.87
N GLN A 92 2.16 -3.66 19.08
CA GLN A 92 1.34 -3.79 20.28
C GLN A 92 0.31 -2.64 20.34
N PRO A 93 -0.91 -2.91 20.84
CA PRO A 93 -1.93 -1.87 20.97
C PRO A 93 -1.38 -0.66 21.74
N CYS A 94 -1.42 0.49 21.08
CA CYS A 94 -1.08 1.79 21.65
C CYS A 94 -2.21 2.76 21.30
N GLY A 95 -2.35 3.82 22.09
CA GLY A 95 -3.30 4.90 21.77
C GLY A 95 -3.03 5.53 20.39
N PRO A 96 -3.96 6.34 19.88
CA PRO A 96 -3.82 6.92 18.55
C PRO A 96 -2.55 7.79 18.47
N GLN A 97 -1.77 7.63 17.40
CA GLN A 97 -0.53 8.36 17.21
C GLN A 97 -0.68 9.42 16.11
N VAL A 98 -0.17 10.64 16.37
CA VAL A 98 -0.08 11.71 15.36
C VAL A 98 1.37 11.81 14.87
N VAL A 99 1.84 10.73 14.24
CA VAL A 99 3.22 10.61 13.73
C VAL A 99 3.23 10.21 12.26
N ALA A 100 4.30 10.56 11.56
CA ALA A 100 4.46 10.21 10.14
C ALA A 100 5.09 8.81 9.94
N THR A 101 5.78 8.26 10.94
CA THR A 101 6.49 6.98 10.86
C THR A 101 6.58 6.33 12.23
N THR A 102 6.67 5.00 12.27
CA THR A 102 6.95 4.23 13.49
C THR A 102 8.17 3.31 13.31
N ALA A 103 8.56 2.63 14.39
CA ALA A 103 9.60 1.61 14.32
C ALA A 103 9.21 0.48 13.35
N GLU A 104 7.95 0.05 13.38
CA GLU A 104 7.38 -0.98 12.53
C GLU A 104 7.33 -0.53 11.07
N SER A 105 6.86 0.69 10.80
CA SER A 105 6.80 1.19 9.42
C SER A 105 8.20 1.33 8.81
N THR A 106 9.19 1.69 9.63
CA THR A 106 10.61 1.74 9.25
C THR A 106 11.16 0.35 8.98
N ALA A 107 10.84 -0.63 9.81
CA ALA A 107 11.25 -2.03 9.65
C ALA A 107 10.66 -2.65 8.38
N ILE A 108 9.35 -2.48 8.15
CA ILE A 108 8.67 -2.93 6.94
C ILE A 108 9.28 -2.24 5.70
N SER A 109 9.48 -0.92 5.73
CA SER A 109 10.09 -0.18 4.61
C SER A 109 11.49 -0.71 4.27
N LYS A 110 12.31 -0.98 5.28
CA LYS A 110 13.66 -1.55 5.10
C LYS A 110 13.59 -2.94 4.46
N GLU A 111 12.69 -3.80 4.94
CA GLU A 111 12.53 -5.16 4.41
C GLU A 111 11.99 -5.16 2.97
N LEU A 112 10.98 -4.34 2.67
CA LEU A 112 10.46 -4.17 1.31
C LEU A 112 11.55 -3.67 0.35
N LYS A 113 12.32 -2.66 0.75
CA LYS A 113 13.45 -2.14 -0.05
C LYS A 113 14.54 -3.19 -0.27
N LYS A 114 14.86 -3.98 0.76
CA LYS A 114 15.80 -5.11 0.65
C LYS A 114 15.32 -6.14 -0.37
N ARG A 115 14.01 -6.36 -0.45
CA ARG A 115 13.35 -7.21 -1.45
C ARG A 115 13.08 -6.50 -2.78
N GLY A 116 13.65 -5.31 -3.01
CA GLY A 116 13.57 -4.61 -4.31
C GLY A 116 12.26 -3.85 -4.59
N TRP A 117 11.36 -3.72 -3.61
CA TRP A 117 10.17 -2.88 -3.77
C TRP A 117 10.56 -1.40 -3.89
N LYS A 118 9.74 -0.64 -4.64
CA LYS A 118 9.96 0.78 -4.96
C LYS A 118 8.80 1.63 -4.43
N PHE A 119 9.09 2.90 -4.12
CA PHE A 119 8.12 3.86 -3.56
C PHE A 119 7.45 3.40 -2.25
N VAL A 120 8.22 2.72 -1.40
CA VAL A 120 7.78 2.16 -0.11
C VAL A 120 8.56 2.77 1.05
N GLY A 121 8.59 4.11 1.14
CA GLY A 121 9.23 4.82 2.26
C GLY A 121 8.50 4.60 3.59
N PRO A 122 9.14 4.83 4.76
CA PRO A 122 8.50 4.59 6.06
C PRO A 122 7.18 5.35 6.26
N THR A 123 7.05 6.56 5.71
CA THR A 123 5.80 7.34 5.77
C THR A 123 4.70 6.73 4.91
N THR A 124 5.02 6.34 3.68
CA THR A 124 4.11 5.59 2.80
C THR A 124 3.63 4.30 3.45
N VAL A 125 4.55 3.58 4.09
CA VAL A 125 4.25 2.33 4.77
C VAL A 125 3.39 2.55 6.00
N TYR A 126 3.62 3.62 6.78
CA TYR A 126 2.77 3.91 7.93
C TYR A 126 1.34 4.28 7.52
N ALA A 127 1.18 5.12 6.48
CA ALA A 127 -0.13 5.41 5.89
C ALA A 127 -0.83 4.13 5.39
N PHE A 128 -0.07 3.21 4.78
CA PHE A 128 -0.58 1.89 4.42
C PHE A 128 -1.03 1.07 5.64
N MET A 129 -0.25 1.04 6.72
CA MET A 129 -0.60 0.33 7.95
C MET A 129 -1.90 0.86 8.57
N GLN A 130 -2.05 2.19 8.64
CA GLN A 130 -3.27 2.84 9.10
C GLN A 130 -4.46 2.41 8.25
N ALA A 131 -4.33 2.52 6.93
CA ALA A 131 -5.44 2.27 6.02
C ALA A 131 -5.77 0.78 5.82
N MET A 132 -4.83 -0.12 6.12
CA MET A 132 -5.08 -1.57 6.13
C MET A 132 -5.52 -2.08 7.50
N GLY A 133 -5.62 -1.22 8.52
CA GLY A 133 -6.03 -1.60 9.86
C GLY A 133 -4.99 -2.40 10.62
N LEU A 134 -3.70 -2.27 10.29
CA LEU A 134 -2.61 -2.78 11.14
C LEU A 134 -2.49 -1.93 12.41
N VAL A 135 -2.86 -0.65 12.35
CA VAL A 135 -2.99 0.25 13.51
C VAL A 135 -4.37 0.92 13.52
N ASN A 136 -4.83 1.36 14.69
CA ASN A 136 -6.06 2.14 14.84
C ASN A 136 -5.76 3.54 15.35
N ASP A 137 -5.45 4.44 14.41
CA ASP A 137 -5.13 5.84 14.69
C ASP A 137 -6.34 6.78 14.67
N HIS A 138 -7.57 6.24 14.66
CA HIS A 138 -8.75 7.07 14.86
C HIS A 138 -8.61 7.82 16.20
N SER A 139 -8.77 9.14 16.23
CA SER A 139 -8.66 9.93 17.47
C SER A 139 -9.63 9.42 18.56
N GLU A 140 -9.33 9.68 19.83
CA GLU A 140 -10.13 9.16 20.96
C GLU A 140 -11.63 9.47 20.87
N GLY A 141 -11.99 10.67 20.41
CA GLY A 141 -13.38 11.09 20.19
C GLY A 141 -13.96 10.73 18.81
N CYS A 142 -13.26 9.95 17.99
CA CYS A 142 -13.74 9.58 16.66
C CYS A 142 -14.90 8.57 16.77
N ALA A 143 -16.03 8.89 16.13
CA ALA A 143 -17.26 8.10 16.18
C ALA A 143 -17.08 6.61 15.80
N ILE A 144 -16.11 6.30 14.93
CA ILE A 144 -15.87 4.92 14.47
C ILE A 144 -14.75 4.19 15.22
N ARG A 145 -14.04 4.85 16.16
CA ARG A 145 -12.87 4.25 16.83
C ARG A 145 -13.25 2.94 17.53
N GLN A 146 -14.35 2.95 18.28
CA GLN A 146 -14.81 1.79 19.03
C GLN A 146 -15.24 0.64 18.10
N GLU A 147 -15.90 0.94 16.99
CA GLU A 147 -16.29 -0.05 15.99
C GLU A 147 -15.06 -0.72 15.37
N VAL A 148 -14.02 0.07 15.05
CA VAL A 148 -12.74 -0.45 14.52
C VAL A 148 -12.04 -1.33 15.56
N GLU A 149 -11.98 -0.93 16.84
CA GLU A 149 -11.40 -1.77 17.90
C GLU A 149 -12.14 -3.12 18.02
N GLN A 150 -13.46 -3.11 17.98
CA GLN A 150 -14.27 -4.34 18.02
C GLN A 150 -14.03 -5.23 16.79
N ALA A 151 -13.92 -4.64 15.60
CA ALA A 151 -13.60 -5.38 14.37
C ALA A 151 -12.21 -6.01 14.46
N ARG A 152 -11.21 -5.27 14.96
CA ARG A 152 -9.84 -5.77 15.17
C ARG A 152 -9.77 -6.90 16.20
N ALA A 153 -10.52 -6.80 17.29
CA ALA A 153 -10.57 -7.85 18.32
C ALA A 153 -11.13 -9.17 17.78
N LYS A 154 -12.05 -9.11 16.82
CA LYS A 154 -12.66 -10.27 16.16
C LYS A 154 -11.86 -10.77 14.95
N PHE A 155 -10.91 -9.99 14.44
CA PHE A 155 -10.16 -10.32 13.24
C PHE A 155 -9.09 -11.39 13.53
N THR A 156 -9.17 -12.53 12.83
CA THR A 156 -8.13 -13.55 12.84
C THR A 156 -6.99 -13.14 11.90
N ARG A 157 -5.79 -12.98 12.46
CA ARG A 157 -4.60 -12.64 11.66
C ARG A 157 -4.22 -13.83 10.77
N PRO A 158 -3.79 -13.58 9.51
CA PRO A 158 -3.37 -14.61 8.56
C PRO A 158 -1.97 -15.19 8.84
#